data_AF-A0A0G1K681-F1
#
_entry.id   AF-A0A0G1K681-F1
#
_cell.length_a   1.000
_cell.length_b   1.000
_cell.length_c   1.000
_cell.angle_alpha   90.00
_cell.angle_beta   90.00
_cell.angle_gamma   90.00
#
_symmetry.space_group_name_H-M   'P 1'
#
loop_
_entity.id
_entity.type
_entity.pdbx_description
1 polymer ?
#
loop_
_entity_poly.entity_id
_entity_poly.type
_entity_poly.pdbx_seq_one_letter_code
_entity_poly.pdbx_strand_id
1 'polypeptide(L)'
;MVVHVMGGLLVGTIAVYFIRDNNLSPFIVFWFVFGSAAIIGLFLEFFEFAMSYLPAGVSKFGFISQGLEDTLSDLLSDLIGGILAFSLFQTRRKNYNNK
;
A
#
# COMPACT_ATOMS: atom_id res chain seq x y z
N MET A 1 7.36 5.75 -7.13
CA MET A 1 6.98 6.71 -6.05
C MET A 1 5.50 7.13 -5.98
N VAL A 2 4.94 8.04 -6.81
CA VAL A 2 3.53 8.51 -6.63
C VAL A 2 2.52 7.37 -6.76
N VAL A 3 2.74 6.47 -7.74
CA VAL A 3 1.90 5.29 -7.95
C VAL A 3 1.92 4.36 -6.73
N HIS A 4 3.07 4.18 -6.08
CA HIS A 4 3.20 3.37 -4.87
C HIS A 4 2.49 4.00 -3.68
N VAL A 5 2.64 5.31 -3.45
CA VAL A 5 1.87 5.98 -2.39
C VAL A 5 0.36 5.82 -2.61
N MET A 6 -0.11 5.97 -3.85
CA MET A 6 -1.52 5.76 -4.19
C MET A 6 -1.95 4.29 -4.08
N GLY A 7 -1.08 3.36 -4.48
CA GLY A 7 -1.28 1.91 -4.37
C GLY A 7 -1.41 1.48 -2.93
N GLY A 8 -0.45 1.86 -2.08
CA GLY A 8 -0.50 1.68 -0.64
C GLY A 8 -1.75 2.28 0.02
N LEU A 9 -2.14 3.50 -0.37
CA LEU A 9 -3.37 4.14 0.12
C LEU A 9 -4.62 3.35 -0.26
N LEU A 10 -4.69 2.86 -1.51
CA LEU A 10 -5.80 2.05 -1.99
C LEU A 10 -5.86 0.71 -1.25
N VAL A 11 -4.74 0.00 -1.15
CA VAL A 11 -4.62 -1.27 -0.42
C VAL A 11 -5.02 -1.08 1.04
N GLY A 12 -4.51 -0.04 1.70
CA GLY A 12 -4.86 0.26 3.08
C GLY A 12 -6.34 0.58 3.26
N THR A 13 -6.95 1.29 2.31
CA THR A 13 -8.40 1.58 2.33
C THR A 13 -9.23 0.31 2.16
N ILE A 14 -8.83 -0.58 1.24
CA ILE A 14 -9.46 -1.90 1.05
C ILE A 14 -9.31 -2.76 2.31
N ALA A 15 -8.12 -2.78 2.91
CA ALA A 15 -7.87 -3.52 4.14
C ALA A 15 -8.78 -3.03 5.28
N VAL A 16 -8.88 -1.70 5.49
CA VAL A 16 -9.83 -1.12 6.44
C VAL A 16 -11.26 -1.52 6.12
N TYR A 17 -11.67 -1.46 4.84
CA TYR A 17 -13.03 -1.79 4.42
C TYR A 17 -13.43 -3.21 4.84
N PHE A 18 -12.53 -4.20 4.71
CA PHE A 18 -12.80 -5.59 5.12
C PHE A 18 -13.01 -5.77 6.62
N ILE A 19 -12.44 -4.88 7.45
CA ILE A 19 -12.50 -5.01 8.91
C ILE A 19 -13.31 -3.92 9.59
N ARG A 20 -13.94 -3.01 8.83
CA ARG A 20 -14.58 -1.80 9.36
C ARG A 20 -15.74 -2.08 10.33
N ASP A 21 -16.46 -3.18 10.11
CA ASP A 21 -17.64 -3.56 10.89
C ASP A 21 -17.26 -4.39 12.12
N ASN A 22 -15.98 -4.78 12.24
CA ASN A 22 -15.47 -5.48 13.41
C ASN A 22 -15.05 -4.48 14.49
N ASN A 23 -15.37 -4.78 15.75
CA ASN A 23 -14.92 -3.97 16.88
C ASN A 23 -13.47 -4.31 17.28
N LEU A 24 -12.53 -4.02 16.38
CA LEU A 24 -11.10 -4.25 16.58
C LEU A 24 -10.44 -3.02 17.21
N SER A 25 -9.41 -3.27 18.03
CA SER A 25 -8.60 -2.21 18.61
C SER A 25 -7.82 -1.46 17.52
N PRO A 26 -7.60 -0.14 17.68
CA PRO A 26 -6.77 0.67 16.79
C PRO A 26 -5.43 0.04 16.43
N PHE A 27 -4.80 -0.63 17.38
CA PHE A 27 -3.51 -1.29 17.22
C PHE A 27 -3.58 -2.48 16.24
N ILE A 28 -4.62 -3.32 16.35
CA ILE A 28 -4.83 -4.44 15.42
C ILE A 28 -5.12 -3.91 14.02
N VAL A 29 -5.98 -2.89 13.90
CA VAL A 29 -6.31 -2.26 12.62
C VAL A 29 -5.05 -1.70 11.95
N PHE A 30 -4.19 -1.02 12.72
CA PHE A 30 -2.93 -0.48 12.20
C PHE A 30 -2.05 -1.57 11.60
N TRP A 31 -1.75 -2.63 12.35
CA TRP A 31 -0.88 -3.70 11.87
C TRP A 31 -1.48 -4.47 10.71
N PHE A 32 -2.80 -4.65 10.68
CA PHE A 32 -3.49 -5.26 9.54
C PHE A 32 -3.31 -4.43 8.27
N VAL A 33 -3.54 -3.11 8.35
CA VAL A 33 -3.38 -2.18 7.21
C VAL A 33 -1.91 -2.10 6.77
N PHE A 34 -1.00 -1.91 7.72
CA PHE A 34 0.44 -1.82 7.47
C PHE A 34 0.98 -3.11 6.84
N GLY A 35 0.63 -4.27 7.40
CA GLY A 35 1.03 -5.57 6.86
C GLY A 35 0.44 -5.84 5.48
N SER A 36 -0.81 -5.45 5.23
CA SER A 36 -1.43 -5.56 3.90
C SER A 36 -0.69 -4.72 2.86
N ALA A 37 -0.37 -3.46 3.18
CA ALA A 37 0.41 -2.60 2.30
C ALA A 37 1.82 -3.16 2.04
N ALA A 38 2.49 -3.68 3.07
CA ALA A 38 3.81 -4.30 2.94
C ALA A 38 3.80 -5.52 2.00
N ILE A 39 2.85 -6.44 2.19
CA ILE A 39 2.75 -7.67 1.40
C ILE A 39 2.43 -7.35 -0.05
N ILE A 40 1.43 -6.48 -0.29
CA ILE A 40 1.03 -6.14 -1.66
C ILE A 40 2.11 -5.31 -2.36
N GLY A 41 2.75 -4.35 -1.68
CA GLY A 41 3.89 -3.60 -2.22
C GLY A 41 5.04 -4.53 -2.62
N LEU A 42 5.38 -5.50 -1.77
CA LEU A 42 6.38 -6.51 -2.11
C LEU A 42 6.00 -7.33 -3.36
N PHE A 43 4.74 -7.73 -3.50
CA PHE A 43 4.28 -8.44 -4.70
C PHE A 43 4.31 -7.55 -5.95
N LEU A 44 4.06 -6.25 -5.81
CA LEU A 44 4.16 -5.30 -6.90
C LEU A 44 5.61 -5.19 -7.38
N GLU A 45 6.58 -5.07 -6.47
CA GLU A 45 8.02 -5.08 -6.81
C GLU A 45 8.43 -6.35 -7.57
N PHE A 46 7.99 -7.53 -7.10
CA PHE A 46 8.23 -8.78 -7.82
C PHE A 46 7.59 -8.80 -9.20
N PHE A 47 6.40 -8.20 -9.34
CA PHE A 47 5.74 -8.06 -10.63
C PHE A 47 6.53 -7.14 -11.56
N GLU A 48 6.97 -5.97 -11.11
CA GLU A 48 7.80 -5.05 -11.90
C GLU A 48 9.11 -5.73 -12.35
N PHE A 49 9.77 -6.43 -11.42
CA PHE A 49 10.94 -7.23 -11.70
C PHE A 49 10.66 -8.27 -12.80
N ALA A 50 9.58 -9.03 -12.70
CA ALA A 50 9.22 -10.02 -13.72
C ALA A 50 8.91 -9.38 -15.09
N MET A 51 8.22 -8.24 -15.10
CA MET A 51 7.87 -7.50 -16.32
C MET A 51 9.11 -6.96 -17.05
N SER A 52 10.20 -6.69 -16.34
CA SER A 52 11.47 -6.24 -16.93
C SER A 52 12.10 -7.28 -17.88
N TYR A 53 11.75 -8.57 -17.75
CA TYR A 53 12.23 -9.66 -18.62
C TYR A 53 11.32 -9.94 -19.82
N LEU A 54 10.18 -9.26 -19.95
CA LEU A 54 9.29 -9.44 -21.09
C LEU A 54 9.77 -8.70 -22.35
N PRO A 55 9.44 -9.18 -23.57
CA PRO A 55 9.88 -8.57 -24.82
C PRO A 55 9.53 -7.07 -24.93
N ALA A 56 10.39 -6.33 -25.63
CA ALA A 56 10.50 -4.86 -25.66
C ALA A 56 9.22 -4.03 -25.94
N GLY A 57 8.11 -4.67 -26.33
CA GLY A 57 6.81 -4.01 -26.45
C GLY A 57 6.19 -3.65 -25.09
N VAL A 58 6.56 -4.37 -24.02
CA VAL A 58 5.98 -4.19 -22.67
C VAL A 58 6.94 -3.47 -21.72
N SER A 59 8.25 -3.60 -21.92
CA SER A 59 9.27 -2.91 -21.12
C SER A 59 9.31 -1.39 -21.36
N LYS A 60 8.71 -0.89 -22.45
CA LYS A 60 8.54 0.55 -22.72
C LYS A 60 7.59 1.28 -21.76
N PHE A 61 6.82 0.55 -20.95
CA PHE A 61 5.88 1.15 -19.98
C PHE A 61 6.53 1.61 -18.67
N GLY A 62 7.87 1.66 -18.60
CA GLY A 62 8.58 2.21 -17.44
C GLY A 62 8.95 1.18 -16.37
N PHE A 63 8.70 -0.10 -16.60
CA PHE A 63 9.12 -1.22 -15.74
C PHE A 63 10.59 -1.61 -16.00
N ILE A 64 11.48 -0.63 -15.92
CA ILE A 64 12.93 -0.88 -16.05
C ILE A 64 13.40 -1.46 -14.71
N SER A 65 14.19 -2.54 -14.75
CA SER A 65 14.78 -3.19 -13.58
C SER A 65 15.33 -2.16 -12.60
N GLN A 66 14.60 -1.93 -11.51
CA GLN A 66 14.91 -0.91 -10.52
C GLN A 66 16.00 -1.42 -9.56
N GLY A 67 16.89 -0.54 -9.11
CA GLY A 67 17.94 -0.91 -8.17
C GLY A 67 17.39 -1.24 -6.78
N LEU A 68 18.22 -1.76 -5.87
CA LEU A 68 17.80 -2.02 -4.49
C LEU A 68 17.25 -0.76 -3.80
N GLU A 69 17.86 0.40 -4.06
CA GLU A 69 17.43 1.68 -3.49
C GLU A 69 16.01 2.06 -3.94
N ASP A 70 15.72 1.88 -5.23
CA ASP A 70 14.42 2.17 -5.80
C ASP A 70 13.33 1.24 -5.22
N THR A 71 13.58 -0.07 -5.18
CA THR A 71 12.65 -1.04 -4.57
C THR A 71 12.37 -0.73 -3.11
N LEU A 72 13.38 -0.31 -2.34
CA LEU A 72 13.18 0.09 -0.94
C LEU A 72 12.38 1.39 -0.83
N SER A 73 12.62 2.35 -1.73
CA SER A 73 11.90 3.62 -1.80
C SER A 73 10.42 3.43 -2.17
N ASP A 74 10.15 2.53 -3.12
CA ASP A 74 8.81 2.20 -3.57
C ASP A 74 8.03 1.40 -2.51
N LEU A 75 8.68 0.43 -1.85
CA LEU A 75 8.08 -0.26 -0.71
C LEU A 75 7.80 0.70 0.46
N LEU A 76 8.71 1.63 0.75
CA LEU A 76 8.48 2.67 1.77
C LEU A 76 7.29 3.57 1.37
N SER A 77 7.18 3.90 0.08
CA SER A 77 6.08 4.70 -0.46
C SER A 77 4.73 3.98 -0.31
N ASP A 78 4.67 2.67 -0.56
CA ASP A 78 3.48 1.84 -0.32
C ASP A 78 3.07 1.86 1.16
N LEU A 79 4.04 1.73 2.08
CA LEU A 79 3.79 1.78 3.52
C LEU A 79 3.26 3.15 3.96
N ILE A 80 3.81 4.26 3.43
CA ILE A 80 3.32 5.61 3.69
C ILE A 80 1.86 5.73 3.25
N GLY A 81 1.52 5.22 2.06
CA GLY A 81 0.13 5.16 1.58
C GLY A 81 -0.80 4.42 2.56
N GLY A 82 -0.37 3.25 3.05
CA GLY A 82 -1.14 2.48 4.03
C GLY A 82 -1.33 3.22 5.37
N ILE A 83 -0.30 3.89 5.87
CA ILE A 83 -0.38 4.70 7.10
C ILE A 83 -1.37 5.87 6.94
N LEU A 84 -1.39 6.50 5.76
CA LEU A 84 -2.37 7.54 5.45
C LEU A 84 -3.80 6.98 5.46
N ALA A 85 -4.02 5.80 4.87
CA ALA A 85 -5.33 5.14 4.89
C ALA A 85 -5.83 4.90 6.33
N PHE A 86 -4.95 4.37 7.19
CA PHE A 86 -5.25 4.16 8.60
C PHE A 86 -5.59 5.47 9.33
N SER A 87 -4.78 6.52 9.12
CA SER A 87 -4.95 7.82 9.77
C SER A 87 -6.28 8.48 9.39
N LEU A 88 -6.65 8.40 8.10
CA LEU A 88 -7.95 8.87 7.60
C LEU A 88 -9.11 8.09 8.23
N PHE A 89 -8.99 6.76 8.33
CA PHE A 89 -10.00 5.93 8.97
C PHE A 89 -10.21 6.30 10.45
N GLN A 90 -9.13 6.44 11.22
CA GLN A 90 -9.22 6.80 12.64
C GLN A 90 -9.81 8.18 12.87
N THR A 91 -9.44 9.14 12.01
CA THR A 91 -9.99 10.50 12.07
C THR A 91 -11.51 10.48 11.84
N ARG A 92 -11.97 9.71 10.84
CA ARG A 92 -13.40 9.53 10.57
C ARG A 92 -14.14 8.84 11.72
N ARG A 93 -13.56 7.78 12.29
CA ARG A 93 -14.17 7.04 13.41
C ARG A 93 -14.32 7.92 14.66
N LYS A 94 -13.29 8.70 15.00
CA LYS A 94 -13.34 9.66 16.11
C LYS A 94 -14.42 10.73 15.90
N ASN A 95 -14.51 11.30 14.69
CA ASN A 95 -15.50 12.32 14.37
C ASN A 95 -16.95 11.79 14.39
N TYR A 96 -17.15 10.51 14.09
CA TYR A 96 -18.46 9.86 14.20
C TYR A 96 -18.87 9.65 15.66
N ASN A 97 -17.95 9.17 16.51
CA ASN A 97 -18.23 8.91 17.93
C ASN A 97 -18.43 10.19 18.79
N ASN A 98 -18.01 11.35 18.29
CA ASN A 98 -18.16 12.65 18.97
C ASN A 98 -19.44 13.41 18.57
N LYS A 99 -20.29 12.83 17.71
CA LYS A 99 -21.62 13.35 17.35
C LYS A 99 -22.70 12.59 18.10
#